data_AF-A0A8T1S391-F1
#
_entry.id   AF-A0A8T1S391-F1
#
_cell.length_a   1.000
_cell.length_b   1.000
_cell.length_c   1.000
_cell.angle_alpha   90.00
_cell.angle_beta   90.00
_cell.angle_gamma   90.00
#
_symmetry.space_group_name_H-M   'P 1'
#
loop_
_entity.id
_entity.type
_entity.pdbx_description
1 polymer ?
#
loop_
_entity_poly.entity_id
_entity_poly.type
_entity_poly.pdbx_seq_one_letter_code
_entity_poly.pdbx_strand_id
1 'polypeptide(L)'
;RPTELFRSCNAQSDQGAMNDMKLWEKGSIKMPFINIPVLDIKKCQPETWKAIACSLQIKPCHSKSRGSIICKSDCVEILKKCGDQNKFPEGHTAESICELLSPTDDFENCIPLDTYLSPSSLGNIVEEVTHPCNPNPCAANQLCEVNRKGCQSGEPCLPYFCVQGCKLGEASDFIVRQGTLIQVPSSAGDVGCFKICTCGQSGLLENCMEMHCVDLQKSCIVGGQRKSHGTSFNIDCNVCSCFAGNLICSTRQCLNEHSSAEERRMFTGLPCNCADQFVPVCGQNGRTYPSACIARCVGLQDNQFEFGSCISKDPCNPNPCTKNQRCIPKQQVCLTSFEKFGCSQHECVPRQFNCDQLRDPVCDTDNMEYSNLCTLYQKGKNVSYKGPCQV
;
A
#
# COMPACT_ATOMS: atom_id res chain seq x y z
N ARG A 1 0.20 10.24 -2.50
CA ARG A 1 -0.18 10.45 -3.92
C ARG A 1 -1.25 9.43 -4.25
N PRO A 2 -2.36 9.78 -4.91
CA PRO A 2 -3.41 8.82 -5.26
C PRO A 2 -2.84 7.64 -6.04
N THR A 3 -3.24 6.43 -5.70
CA THR A 3 -2.89 5.18 -6.40
C THR A 3 -3.36 5.18 -7.86
N GLU A 4 -4.31 6.05 -8.19
CA GLU A 4 -4.86 6.31 -9.54
C GLU A 4 -3.82 6.88 -10.53
N LEU A 5 -2.66 7.35 -10.04
CA LEU A 5 -1.59 7.85 -10.89
C LEU A 5 -0.62 6.76 -11.38
N PHE A 6 -0.76 5.53 -10.90
CA PHE A 6 0.36 4.57 -10.95
C PHE A 6 0.22 3.39 -11.90
N ARG A 7 -0.96 3.05 -12.44
CA ARG A 7 -1.17 2.15 -13.60
C ARG A 7 -2.59 2.36 -14.14
N SER A 8 -2.77 2.42 -15.46
CA SER A 8 -4.10 2.43 -16.08
C SER A 8 -4.21 1.26 -17.06
N CYS A 9 -4.60 0.10 -16.53
CA CYS A 9 -5.03 -1.06 -17.33
C CYS A 9 -6.55 -1.07 -17.33
N ASN A 10 -7.14 -0.12 -18.06
CA ASN A 10 -8.60 0.05 -18.13
C ASN A 10 -9.02 0.33 -19.59
N ALA A 11 -10.32 0.20 -19.87
CA ALA A 11 -10.85 0.37 -21.22
C ALA A 11 -10.52 1.74 -21.85
N GLN A 12 -10.39 2.80 -21.02
CA GLN A 12 -9.97 4.12 -21.52
C GLN A 12 -8.51 4.11 -22.03
N SER A 13 -7.64 3.39 -21.35
CA SER A 13 -6.23 3.23 -21.73
C SER A 13 -6.11 2.36 -22.98
N ASP A 14 -6.89 1.29 -23.08
CA ASP A 14 -6.97 0.48 -24.29
C ASP A 14 -7.47 1.30 -25.49
N GLN A 15 -8.46 2.17 -25.27
CA GLN A 15 -8.94 3.10 -26.28
C GLN A 15 -7.86 4.12 -26.67
N GLY A 16 -7.06 4.59 -25.70
CA GLY A 16 -5.89 5.45 -25.93
C GLY A 16 -4.86 4.79 -26.83
N ALA A 17 -4.44 3.57 -26.51
CA ALA A 17 -3.50 2.79 -27.32
C ALA A 17 -4.05 2.53 -28.74
N MET A 18 -5.34 2.23 -28.87
CA MET A 18 -6.00 2.05 -30.18
C MET A 18 -5.98 3.33 -31.01
N ASN A 19 -6.16 4.49 -30.37
CA ASN A 19 -6.12 5.78 -31.04
C ASN A 19 -4.70 6.13 -31.51
N ASP A 20 -3.68 5.82 -30.70
CA ASP A 20 -2.28 5.99 -31.07
C ASP A 20 -1.92 5.16 -32.32
N MET A 21 -2.32 3.89 -32.35
CA MET A 21 -2.16 3.04 -33.53
C MET A 21 -2.79 3.66 -34.79
N LYS A 22 -4.04 4.14 -34.69
CA LYS A 22 -4.72 4.81 -35.81
C LYS A 22 -4.02 6.09 -36.27
N LEU A 23 -3.38 6.82 -35.36
CA LEU A 23 -2.62 8.02 -35.70
C LEU A 23 -1.32 7.66 -36.42
N TRP A 24 -0.62 6.63 -35.97
CA TRP A 24 0.66 6.19 -36.52
C TRP A 24 0.53 5.53 -37.90
N GLU A 25 -0.64 4.99 -38.24
CA GLU A 25 -0.97 4.55 -39.61
C GLU A 25 -0.78 5.65 -40.67
N LYS A 26 -0.75 6.93 -40.27
CA LYS A 26 -0.45 8.07 -41.15
C LYS A 26 1.03 8.19 -41.53
N GLY A 27 1.88 7.30 -41.00
CA GLY A 27 3.32 7.23 -41.32
C GLY A 27 4.19 8.20 -40.54
N SER A 28 3.70 8.77 -39.44
CA SER A 28 4.49 9.63 -38.56
C SER A 28 4.01 9.61 -37.11
N ILE A 29 4.96 9.47 -36.20
CA ILE A 29 4.74 9.52 -34.74
C ILE A 29 5.14 10.92 -34.27
N LYS A 30 4.19 11.65 -33.68
CA LYS A 30 4.42 13.00 -33.18
C LYS A 30 4.81 12.96 -31.71
N MET A 31 6.03 13.37 -31.40
CA MET A 31 6.50 13.57 -30.03
C MET A 31 6.63 15.08 -29.75
N PRO A 32 6.65 15.52 -28.47
CA PRO A 32 6.71 16.94 -28.13
C PRO A 32 7.88 17.71 -28.77
N PHE A 33 8.99 17.02 -29.08
CA PHE A 33 10.22 17.63 -29.57
C PHE A 33 10.74 17.04 -30.89
N ILE A 34 10.09 15.99 -31.43
CA ILE A 34 10.53 15.34 -32.68
C ILE A 34 9.36 14.65 -33.38
N ASN A 35 9.33 14.68 -34.70
CA ASN A 35 8.43 13.84 -35.50
C ASN A 35 9.24 12.68 -36.07
N ILE A 36 8.75 11.46 -35.90
CA ILE A 36 9.46 10.24 -36.29
C ILE A 36 8.68 9.61 -37.45
N PRO A 37 9.15 9.71 -38.69
CA PRO A 37 8.56 9.04 -39.83
C PRO A 37 8.71 7.53 -39.71
N VAL A 38 7.64 6.79 -39.97
CA VAL A 38 7.62 5.34 -39.91
C VAL A 38 7.05 4.76 -41.19
N LEU A 39 7.52 3.56 -41.55
CA LEU A 39 6.92 2.75 -42.60
C LEU A 39 5.51 2.30 -42.17
N ASP A 40 4.78 1.68 -43.09
CA ASP A 40 3.43 1.17 -42.81
C ASP A 40 3.45 0.16 -41.65
N ILE A 41 3.03 0.62 -40.47
CA ILE A 41 3.06 -0.14 -39.21
C ILE A 41 2.14 -1.36 -39.23
N LYS A 42 1.17 -1.42 -40.15
CA LYS A 42 0.32 -2.60 -40.34
C LYS A 42 1.07 -3.75 -41.00
N LYS A 43 2.16 -3.44 -41.72
CA LYS A 43 2.98 -4.43 -42.43
C LYS A 43 4.31 -4.66 -41.73
N CYS A 44 4.93 -3.61 -41.22
CA CYS A 44 6.22 -3.68 -40.56
C CYS A 44 6.04 -3.85 -39.04
N GLN A 45 6.18 -5.09 -38.57
CA GLN A 45 6.11 -5.48 -37.15
C GLN A 45 4.85 -5.01 -36.41
N PRO A 46 3.64 -5.41 -36.86
CA PRO A 46 2.37 -4.92 -36.30
C PRO A 46 2.19 -5.23 -34.81
N GLU A 47 2.61 -6.41 -34.34
CA GLU A 47 2.50 -6.77 -32.92
C GLU A 47 3.43 -5.93 -32.03
N THR A 48 4.61 -5.56 -32.53
CA THR A 48 5.53 -4.67 -31.80
C THR A 48 4.98 -3.26 -31.67
N TRP A 49 4.34 -2.72 -32.71
CA TRP A 49 3.65 -1.42 -32.61
C TRP A 49 2.48 -1.45 -31.64
N LYS A 50 1.70 -2.55 -31.60
CA LYS A 50 0.65 -2.74 -30.58
C LYS A 50 1.25 -2.76 -29.17
N ALA A 51 2.34 -3.50 -28.94
CA ALA A 51 3.02 -3.55 -27.65
C ALA A 51 3.51 -2.16 -27.22
N ILE A 52 4.10 -1.39 -28.15
CA ILE A 52 4.51 0.00 -27.90
C ILE A 52 3.31 0.86 -27.52
N ALA A 53 2.22 0.85 -28.31
CA ALA A 53 1.01 1.63 -28.03
C ALA A 53 0.42 1.32 -26.65
N CYS A 54 0.35 0.05 -26.26
CA CYS A 54 -0.13 -0.36 -24.94
C CYS A 54 0.84 0.08 -23.83
N SER A 55 2.15 -0.10 -24.03
CA SER A 55 3.16 0.31 -23.05
C SER A 55 3.12 1.82 -22.76
N LEU A 56 2.86 2.65 -23.77
CA LEU A 56 2.77 4.11 -23.64
C LEU A 56 1.64 4.59 -22.72
N GLN A 57 0.63 3.74 -22.50
CA GLN A 57 -0.47 4.04 -21.57
C GLN A 57 -0.12 3.67 -20.12
N ILE A 58 1.02 3.00 -19.88
CA ILE A 58 1.49 2.63 -18.55
C ILE A 58 2.31 3.80 -17.97
N LYS A 59 1.92 4.29 -16.79
CA LYS A 59 2.72 5.25 -16.02
C LYS A 59 3.68 4.51 -15.08
N PRO A 60 5.01 4.66 -15.22
CA PRO A 60 5.95 3.98 -14.33
C PRO A 60 5.82 4.45 -12.87
N CYS A 61 6.05 3.54 -11.93
CA CYS A 61 5.89 3.79 -10.50
C CYS A 61 7.02 4.62 -9.86
N HIS A 62 8.01 5.04 -10.66
CA HIS A 62 9.20 5.70 -10.14
C HIS A 62 9.10 7.23 -10.23
N SER A 63 9.55 7.91 -9.19
CA SER A 63 9.41 9.38 -9.08
C SER A 63 10.30 10.16 -10.05
N LYS A 64 11.34 9.52 -10.60
CA LYS A 64 12.33 10.08 -11.54
C LYS A 64 12.09 9.72 -13.01
N SER A 65 11.26 8.72 -13.31
CA SER A 65 10.96 8.28 -14.68
C SER A 65 9.93 9.22 -15.32
N ARG A 66 10.38 10.42 -15.71
CA ARG A 66 9.59 11.32 -16.57
C ARG A 66 9.88 11.11 -18.06
N GLY A 67 10.89 10.32 -18.40
CA GLY A 67 11.26 10.00 -19.77
C GLY A 67 11.43 8.50 -19.93
N SER A 68 10.83 7.99 -21.01
CA SER A 68 11.05 6.66 -21.62
C SER A 68 10.32 5.50 -20.97
N ILE A 69 9.43 4.91 -21.75
CA ILE A 69 8.59 3.78 -21.38
C ILE A 69 9.20 2.48 -21.91
N ILE A 70 9.87 2.50 -23.06
CA ILE A 70 10.51 1.34 -23.68
C ILE A 70 12.04 1.38 -23.57
N CYS A 71 12.71 0.24 -23.58
CA CYS A 71 14.17 0.17 -23.52
C CYS A 71 14.83 0.73 -24.79
N LYS A 72 16.05 1.27 -24.65
CA LYS A 72 16.76 1.95 -25.74
C LYS A 72 17.11 0.98 -26.85
N SER A 73 17.57 -0.20 -26.48
CA SER A 73 17.86 -1.32 -27.39
C SER A 73 16.66 -1.65 -28.29
N ASP A 74 15.48 -1.82 -27.70
CA ASP A 74 14.22 -2.07 -28.42
C ASP A 74 13.83 -0.91 -29.35
N CYS A 75 13.96 0.34 -28.87
CA CYS A 75 13.71 1.54 -29.67
C CYS A 75 14.59 1.58 -30.93
N VAL A 76 15.89 1.31 -30.77
CA VAL A 76 16.83 1.34 -31.90
C VAL A 76 16.51 0.23 -32.89
N GLU A 77 16.15 -0.96 -32.41
CA GLU A 77 15.79 -2.09 -33.27
C GLU A 77 14.55 -1.78 -34.11
N ILE A 78 13.47 -1.27 -33.49
CA ILE A 78 12.23 -0.95 -34.22
C ILE A 78 12.46 0.16 -35.25
N LEU A 79 13.19 1.22 -34.90
CA LEU A 79 13.43 2.33 -35.85
C LEU A 79 14.37 1.93 -36.99
N LYS A 80 15.30 0.99 -36.77
CA LYS A 80 16.11 0.42 -37.86
C LYS A 80 15.27 -0.38 -38.85
N LYS A 81 14.32 -1.18 -38.35
CA LYS A 81 13.50 -2.07 -39.19
C LYS A 81 12.31 -1.37 -39.83
N CYS A 82 11.63 -0.50 -39.08
CA CYS A 82 10.34 0.08 -39.44
C CYS A 82 10.31 1.62 -39.45
N GLY A 83 11.41 2.29 -39.10
CA GLY A 83 11.55 3.74 -39.33
C GLY A 83 11.81 4.06 -40.79
N ASP A 84 11.19 5.12 -41.31
CA ASP A 84 11.46 5.59 -42.68
C ASP A 84 12.72 6.46 -42.67
N GLN A 85 13.89 5.81 -42.67
CA GLN A 85 15.21 6.45 -42.51
C GLN A 85 15.47 7.54 -43.56
N ASN A 86 14.87 7.43 -44.76
CA ASN A 86 15.01 8.41 -45.83
C ASN A 86 14.28 9.73 -45.52
N LYS A 87 13.31 9.70 -44.60
CA LYS A 87 12.53 10.87 -44.21
C LYS A 87 12.91 11.40 -42.83
N PHE A 88 13.88 10.79 -42.16
CA PHE A 88 14.33 11.26 -40.85
C PHE A 88 14.82 12.72 -40.97
N PRO A 89 14.58 13.55 -39.95
CA PRO A 89 15.08 14.93 -39.93
C PRO A 89 16.61 14.95 -40.10
N GLU A 90 17.14 15.98 -40.77
CA GLU A 90 18.58 16.07 -41.05
C GLU A 90 19.42 15.92 -39.76
N GLY A 91 20.43 15.04 -39.81
CA GLY A 91 21.30 14.76 -38.66
C GLY A 91 20.76 13.75 -37.65
N HIS A 92 19.56 13.19 -37.86
CA HIS A 92 18.99 12.17 -36.99
C HIS A 92 19.16 10.75 -37.55
N THR A 93 19.62 9.84 -36.69
CA THR A 93 19.63 8.39 -36.92
C THR A 93 18.68 7.70 -35.94
N ALA A 94 18.42 6.41 -36.12
CA ALA A 94 17.64 5.63 -35.15
C ALA A 94 18.24 5.74 -33.73
N GLU A 95 19.57 5.68 -33.62
CA GLU A 95 20.30 5.81 -32.35
C GLU A 95 20.12 7.19 -31.72
N SER A 96 20.25 8.28 -32.48
CA SER A 96 20.14 9.62 -31.90
C SER A 96 18.69 9.98 -31.53
N ILE A 97 17.70 9.46 -32.27
CA ILE A 97 16.29 9.57 -31.90
C ILE A 97 16.04 8.79 -30.59
N CYS A 98 16.52 7.56 -30.48
CA CYS A 98 16.32 6.75 -29.28
C CYS A 98 17.12 7.24 -28.08
N GLU A 99 18.24 7.95 -28.26
CA GLU A 99 18.92 8.66 -27.16
C GLU A 99 18.03 9.74 -26.54
N LEU A 100 17.28 10.48 -27.37
CA LEU A 100 16.35 11.50 -26.89
C LEU A 100 15.13 10.89 -26.20
N LEU A 101 14.64 9.76 -26.72
CA LEU A 101 13.43 9.11 -26.23
C LEU A 101 13.67 8.14 -25.07
N SER A 102 14.89 7.62 -24.93
CA SER A 102 15.30 6.50 -24.07
C SER A 102 16.81 6.56 -23.76
N PRO A 103 17.28 7.54 -22.96
CA PRO A 103 18.71 7.79 -22.76
C PRO A 103 19.43 6.73 -21.92
N THR A 104 18.69 5.91 -21.15
CA THR A 104 19.26 4.88 -20.26
C THR A 104 18.72 3.51 -20.62
N ASP A 105 19.61 2.55 -20.90
CA ASP A 105 19.27 1.14 -21.17
C ASP A 105 19.41 0.29 -19.90
N ASP A 106 18.87 0.80 -18.79
CA ASP A 106 18.85 0.12 -17.51
C ASP A 106 17.49 -0.59 -17.35
N PHE A 107 17.50 -1.92 -17.27
CA PHE A 107 16.31 -2.76 -17.12
C PHE A 107 15.50 -2.44 -15.85
N GLU A 108 16.10 -1.79 -14.84
CA GLU A 108 15.34 -1.30 -13.67
C GLU A 108 14.44 -0.10 -14.01
N ASN A 109 14.71 0.58 -15.12
CA ASN A 109 14.16 1.89 -15.45
C ASN A 109 13.43 1.96 -16.81
N CYS A 110 13.36 0.86 -17.58
CA CYS A 110 12.67 0.77 -18.86
C CYS A 110 11.79 -0.49 -18.98
N ILE A 111 10.83 -0.51 -19.93
CA ILE A 111 10.00 -1.69 -20.23
C ILE A 111 10.58 -2.43 -21.45
N PRO A 112 10.99 -3.70 -21.30
CA PRO A 112 11.43 -4.52 -22.44
C PRO A 112 10.21 -5.02 -23.24
N LEU A 113 10.26 -4.91 -24.56
CA LEU A 113 9.11 -5.22 -25.43
C LEU A 113 8.89 -6.72 -25.64
N ASP A 114 9.94 -7.54 -25.57
CA ASP A 114 9.91 -8.99 -25.79
C ASP A 114 8.83 -9.70 -24.94
N THR A 115 8.69 -9.27 -23.70
CA THR A 115 7.77 -9.81 -22.69
C THR A 115 6.30 -9.60 -23.07
N TYR A 116 6.02 -8.63 -23.96
CA TYR A 116 4.67 -8.29 -24.43
C TYR A 116 4.37 -8.81 -25.84
N LEU A 117 5.35 -9.45 -26.49
CA LEU A 117 5.19 -10.07 -27.82
C LEU A 117 4.78 -11.54 -27.74
N SER A 118 4.93 -12.17 -26.58
CA SER A 118 4.48 -13.54 -26.31
C SER A 118 3.21 -13.56 -25.46
N PRO A 119 2.34 -14.57 -25.64
CA PRO A 119 1.21 -14.78 -24.74
C PRO A 119 1.67 -14.91 -23.28
N SER A 120 0.91 -14.32 -22.37
CA SER A 120 1.13 -14.45 -20.93
C SER A 120 1.05 -15.93 -20.49
N SER A 121 1.95 -16.34 -19.60
CA SER A 121 1.91 -17.65 -18.94
C SER A 121 0.77 -17.76 -17.91
N LEU A 122 0.29 -16.62 -17.42
CA LEU A 122 -0.97 -16.49 -16.69
C LEU A 122 -2.08 -16.52 -17.77
N GLY A 123 -2.91 -17.57 -17.81
CA GLY A 123 -3.91 -17.77 -18.86
C GLY A 123 -4.91 -16.62 -19.04
N ASN A 124 -5.82 -16.72 -20.02
CA ASN A 124 -6.82 -15.71 -20.41
C ASN A 124 -7.93 -15.44 -19.35
N ILE A 125 -7.60 -15.47 -18.06
CA ILE A 125 -8.52 -15.02 -17.00
C ILE A 125 -8.19 -13.56 -16.74
N VAL A 126 -8.61 -12.69 -17.65
CA VAL A 126 -8.65 -11.26 -17.39
C VAL A 126 -10.06 -10.99 -16.88
N GLU A 127 -10.29 -11.23 -15.59
CA GLU A 127 -11.40 -10.57 -14.92
C GLU A 127 -11.06 -9.07 -14.91
N GLU A 128 -11.92 -8.27 -15.54
CA GLU A 128 -11.80 -6.82 -15.57
C GLU A 128 -11.58 -6.31 -14.15
N VAL A 129 -10.58 -5.45 -13.95
CA VAL A 129 -10.30 -4.88 -12.63
C VAL A 129 -11.50 -4.04 -12.23
N THR A 130 -12.36 -4.59 -11.37
CA THR A 130 -13.52 -3.87 -10.90
C THR A 130 -13.10 -2.83 -9.85
N HIS A 131 -13.70 -1.65 -9.94
CA HIS A 131 -13.59 -0.62 -8.92
C HIS A 131 -14.97 -0.35 -8.30
N PRO A 132 -15.51 -1.24 -7.45
CA PRO A 132 -16.88 -1.15 -6.94
C PRO A 132 -17.22 0.16 -6.22
N CYS A 133 -16.19 0.86 -5.73
CA CYS A 133 -16.31 2.11 -4.99
C CYS A 133 -15.81 3.34 -5.76
N ASN A 134 -15.56 3.23 -7.06
CA ASN A 134 -15.14 4.37 -7.89
C ASN A 134 -15.88 4.39 -9.24
N PRO A 135 -16.79 5.36 -9.48
CA PRO A 135 -17.20 6.42 -8.55
C PRO A 135 -17.93 5.87 -7.32
N ASN A 136 -17.90 6.59 -6.19
CA ASN A 136 -18.54 6.13 -4.94
C ASN A 136 -20.06 5.95 -5.16
N PRO A 137 -20.60 4.71 -5.05
CA PRO A 137 -22.02 4.45 -5.26
C PRO A 137 -22.89 4.77 -4.03
N CYS A 138 -22.27 5.11 -2.89
CA CYS A 138 -22.96 5.34 -1.62
C CYS A 138 -23.36 6.81 -1.43
N ALA A 139 -24.26 7.06 -0.48
CA ALA A 139 -24.67 8.43 -0.12
C ALA A 139 -23.50 9.27 0.42
N ALA A 140 -23.64 10.60 0.41
CA ALA A 140 -22.58 11.54 0.81
C ALA A 140 -22.11 11.47 2.27
N ASN A 141 -22.79 10.71 3.14
CA ASN A 141 -22.42 10.42 4.52
C ASN A 141 -22.03 8.94 4.74
N GLN A 142 -21.90 8.19 3.65
CA GLN A 142 -21.57 6.76 3.69
C GLN A 142 -20.24 6.49 3.02
N LEU A 143 -19.51 5.56 3.61
CA LEU A 143 -18.27 5.02 3.06
C LEU A 143 -18.61 3.77 2.24
N CYS A 144 -18.07 3.70 1.02
CA CYS A 144 -18.11 2.47 0.23
C CYS A 144 -16.97 1.54 0.64
N GLU A 145 -17.33 0.34 1.09
CA GLU A 145 -16.40 -0.75 1.37
C GLU A 145 -16.57 -1.83 0.30
N VAL A 146 -15.48 -2.26 -0.33
CA VAL A 146 -15.52 -3.36 -1.32
C VAL A 146 -15.95 -4.65 -0.62
N ASN A 147 -16.95 -5.32 -1.17
CA ASN A 147 -17.42 -6.60 -0.65
C ASN A 147 -16.42 -7.71 -1.00
N ARG A 148 -15.52 -8.01 -0.06
CA ARG A 148 -14.59 -9.13 -0.16
C ARG A 148 -15.10 -10.43 0.47
N LYS A 149 -16.29 -10.40 1.09
CA LYS A 149 -16.86 -11.53 1.85
C LYS A 149 -17.72 -12.45 0.98
N GLY A 150 -17.98 -12.06 -0.26
CA GLY A 150 -18.93 -12.75 -1.14
C GLY A 150 -20.38 -12.47 -0.73
N CYS A 151 -21.32 -13.17 -1.37
CA CYS A 151 -22.75 -12.97 -1.12
C CYS A 151 -23.47 -14.31 -0.95
N GLN A 152 -24.64 -14.26 -0.33
CA GLN A 152 -25.50 -15.43 -0.17
C GLN A 152 -26.14 -15.81 -1.52
N SER A 153 -26.40 -17.10 -1.71
CA SER A 153 -27.20 -17.58 -2.84
C SER A 153 -28.63 -17.04 -2.73
N GLY A 154 -29.07 -16.22 -3.70
CA GLY A 154 -30.45 -15.74 -3.81
C GLY A 154 -30.68 -14.26 -3.45
N GLU A 155 -29.68 -13.54 -2.95
CA GLU A 155 -29.74 -12.08 -2.78
C GLU A 155 -28.94 -11.35 -3.87
N PRO A 156 -29.32 -10.10 -4.23
CA PRO A 156 -28.53 -9.30 -5.15
C PRO A 156 -27.14 -9.04 -4.56
N CYS A 157 -26.14 -9.67 -5.17
CA CYS A 157 -24.75 -9.57 -4.73
C CYS A 157 -24.13 -8.27 -5.24
N LEU A 158 -24.23 -7.22 -4.44
CA LEU A 158 -23.48 -6.01 -4.74
C LEU A 158 -21.99 -6.21 -4.41
N PRO A 159 -21.08 -5.75 -5.28
CA PRO A 159 -19.64 -5.85 -5.05
C PRO A 159 -19.13 -4.85 -3.99
N TYR A 160 -20.03 -4.15 -3.29
CA TYR A 160 -19.74 -3.17 -2.25
C TYR A 160 -20.82 -3.13 -1.17
N PHE A 161 -20.47 -2.55 -0.02
CA PHE A 161 -21.37 -2.18 1.07
C PHE A 161 -21.26 -0.69 1.35
N CYS A 162 -22.39 -0.06 1.68
CA CYS A 162 -22.41 1.32 2.15
C CYS A 162 -22.52 1.33 3.67
N VAL A 163 -21.45 1.74 4.35
CA VAL A 163 -21.40 1.84 5.81
C VAL A 163 -21.51 3.29 6.24
N GLN A 164 -22.17 3.55 7.36
CA GLN A 164 -22.25 4.90 7.90
C GLN A 164 -20.86 5.38 8.34
N GLY A 165 -20.62 6.66 8.12
CA GLY A 165 -19.38 7.30 8.55
C GLY A 165 -19.59 8.74 8.98
N CYS A 166 -18.52 9.32 9.52
CA CYS A 166 -18.51 10.70 9.99
C CYS A 166 -17.62 11.54 9.07
N LYS A 167 -18.07 12.75 8.75
CA LYS A 167 -17.24 13.73 8.04
C LYS A 167 -16.19 14.34 8.98
N LEU A 168 -14.99 14.57 8.48
CA LEU A 168 -13.89 15.19 9.24
C LEU A 168 -13.96 16.73 9.23
N GLY A 169 -15.11 17.26 9.63
CA GLY A 169 -15.41 18.69 9.63
C GLY A 169 -16.09 19.18 8.34
N GLU A 170 -16.51 20.44 8.33
CA GLU A 170 -17.30 21.03 7.23
C GLU A 170 -16.51 21.23 5.94
N ALA A 171 -15.18 21.44 6.05
CA ALA A 171 -14.29 21.71 4.92
C ALA A 171 -13.63 20.45 4.33
N SER A 172 -13.93 19.26 4.87
CA SER A 172 -13.31 18.00 4.46
C SER A 172 -14.35 17.01 3.92
N ASP A 173 -14.13 16.52 2.69
CA ASP A 173 -14.94 15.44 2.11
C ASP A 173 -14.51 14.05 2.62
N PHE A 174 -13.51 13.98 3.51
CA PHE A 174 -13.07 12.71 4.07
C PHE A 174 -14.09 12.19 5.07
N ILE A 175 -14.55 10.97 4.81
CA ILE A 175 -15.47 10.21 5.66
C ILE A 175 -14.69 9.08 6.30
N VAL A 176 -14.89 8.90 7.61
CA VAL A 176 -14.30 7.82 8.39
C VAL A 176 -15.38 6.87 8.87
N ARG A 177 -15.06 5.57 8.89
CA ARG A 177 -15.98 4.52 9.31
C ARG A 177 -16.47 4.73 10.74
N GLN A 178 -17.72 4.42 11.01
CA GLN A 178 -18.28 4.35 12.36
C GLN A 178 -17.39 3.54 13.32
N GLY A 179 -17.20 4.03 14.54
CA GLY A 179 -16.35 3.42 15.57
C GLY A 179 -14.86 3.71 15.42
N THR A 180 -14.42 4.39 14.36
CA THR A 180 -13.02 4.79 14.19
C THR A 180 -12.65 5.89 15.17
N LEU A 181 -11.44 5.82 15.75
CA LEU A 181 -10.82 6.89 16.52
C LEU A 181 -10.05 7.81 15.57
N ILE A 182 -10.32 9.11 15.63
CA ILE A 182 -9.72 10.11 14.75
C ILE A 182 -9.11 11.23 15.57
N GLN A 183 -7.89 11.62 15.18
CA GLN A 183 -7.25 12.82 15.69
C GLN A 183 -7.73 14.05 14.91
N VAL A 184 -8.31 15.02 15.60
CA VAL A 184 -8.76 16.30 15.05
C VAL A 184 -8.09 17.47 15.79
N PRO A 185 -7.87 18.63 15.15
CA PRO A 185 -7.36 19.81 15.83
C PRO A 185 -8.28 20.21 17.00
N SER A 186 -7.68 20.69 18.09
CA SER A 186 -8.46 21.19 19.23
C SER A 186 -9.18 22.50 18.86
N SER A 187 -10.43 22.64 19.29
CA SER A 187 -11.28 23.81 19.06
C SER A 187 -10.76 25.10 19.69
N ALA A 188 -9.76 25.01 20.57
CA ALA A 188 -9.11 26.16 21.21
C ALA A 188 -8.23 26.98 20.24
N GLY A 189 -7.97 26.49 19.02
CA GLY A 189 -7.15 27.21 18.03
C GLY A 189 -5.64 27.16 18.29
N ASP A 190 -5.22 26.50 19.36
CA ASP A 190 -3.81 26.30 19.68
C ASP A 190 -3.15 25.33 18.69
N VAL A 191 -2.21 25.86 17.93
CA VAL A 191 -1.45 25.11 16.92
C VAL A 191 -0.67 23.97 17.60
N GLY A 192 -0.92 22.73 17.17
CA GLY A 192 -0.28 21.53 17.74
C GLY A 192 -1.04 20.88 18.90
N CYS A 193 -2.22 21.40 19.27
CA CYS A 193 -3.15 20.74 20.17
C CYS A 193 -4.18 19.93 19.39
N PHE A 194 -4.42 18.69 19.83
CA PHE A 194 -5.33 17.77 19.16
C PHE A 194 -6.29 17.13 20.16
N LYS A 195 -7.44 16.68 19.66
CA LYS A 195 -8.35 15.79 20.37
C LYS A 195 -8.45 14.48 19.61
N ILE A 196 -8.65 13.38 20.33
CA ILE A 196 -9.07 12.12 19.73
C ILE A 196 -10.56 11.98 19.94
N CYS A 197 -11.33 11.91 18.85
CA CYS A 197 -12.77 11.68 18.87
C CYS A 197 -13.09 10.33 18.25
N THR A 198 -14.25 9.77 18.59
CA THR A 198 -14.78 8.55 17.97
C THR A 198 -15.87 8.92 16.97
N CYS A 199 -15.90 8.29 15.80
CA CYS A 199 -17.05 8.42 14.92
C CYS A 199 -18.26 7.68 15.52
N GLY A 200 -19.24 8.44 15.98
CA GLY A 200 -20.43 7.97 16.70
C GLY A 200 -21.51 7.40 15.78
N GLN A 201 -22.59 6.90 16.38
CA GLN A 201 -23.73 6.36 15.61
C GLN A 201 -24.59 7.44 14.96
N SER A 202 -24.51 8.67 15.46
CA SER A 202 -25.16 9.84 14.89
C SER A 202 -24.55 10.32 13.57
N GLY A 203 -23.43 9.73 13.12
CA GLY A 203 -22.64 10.23 12.00
C GLY A 203 -21.80 11.48 12.36
N LEU A 204 -21.74 11.84 13.64
CA LEU A 204 -20.92 12.93 14.17
C LEU A 204 -19.72 12.39 14.97
N LEU A 205 -18.72 13.24 15.13
CA LEU A 205 -17.60 12.97 16.02
C LEU A 205 -18.05 13.16 17.48
N GLU A 206 -17.92 12.12 18.27
CA GLU A 206 -18.37 12.03 19.67
C GLU A 206 -17.22 11.55 20.58
N ASN A 207 -17.41 11.58 21.90
CA ASN A 207 -16.46 11.05 22.89
C ASN A 207 -15.03 11.58 22.70
N CYS A 208 -14.91 12.89 22.48
CA CYS A 208 -13.62 13.55 22.27
C CYS A 208 -12.80 13.66 23.56
N MET A 209 -11.53 13.26 23.51
CA MET A 209 -10.55 13.39 24.58
C MET A 209 -9.42 14.31 24.14
N GLU A 210 -9.06 15.29 24.98
CA GLU A 210 -7.90 16.17 24.74
C GLU A 210 -6.58 15.37 24.78
N MET A 211 -5.71 15.62 23.82
CA MET A 211 -4.34 15.12 23.80
C MET A 211 -3.37 16.19 24.27
N HIS A 212 -2.17 15.77 24.67
CA HIS A 212 -1.10 16.70 24.98
C HIS A 212 -0.75 17.55 23.76
N CYS A 213 -0.73 18.87 23.98
CA CYS A 213 -0.29 19.82 22.98
C CYS A 213 1.20 19.64 22.67
N VAL A 214 1.52 19.70 21.38
CA VAL A 214 2.88 19.61 20.88
C VAL A 214 3.30 20.99 20.37
N ASP A 215 4.41 21.52 20.87
CA ASP A 215 4.93 22.81 20.44
C ASP A 215 5.58 22.70 19.04
N LEU A 216 4.82 23.06 18.02
CA LEU A 216 5.25 23.00 16.62
C LEU A 216 6.27 24.10 16.25
N GLN A 217 6.54 25.08 17.13
CA GLN A 217 7.57 26.09 16.89
C GLN A 217 8.97 25.55 17.20
N LYS A 218 9.07 24.46 17.95
CA LYS A 218 10.35 23.80 18.24
C LYS A 218 10.98 23.27 16.95
N SER A 219 12.23 23.68 16.78
CA SER A 219 13.08 23.29 15.66
C SER A 219 14.14 22.30 16.15
N CYS A 220 14.54 21.39 15.28
CA CYS A 220 15.64 20.46 15.53
C CYS A 220 16.96 21.14 15.16
N ILE A 221 18.02 20.88 15.94
CA ILE A 221 19.37 21.37 15.63
C ILE A 221 20.18 20.17 15.14
N VAL A 222 20.59 20.19 13.87
CA VAL A 222 21.38 19.12 13.23
C VAL A 222 22.58 19.74 12.54
N GLY A 223 23.79 19.35 12.93
CA GLY A 223 25.03 19.88 12.35
C GLY A 223 25.15 21.41 12.45
N GLY A 224 24.63 22.00 13.53
CA GLY A 224 24.60 23.47 13.72
C GLY A 224 23.52 24.20 12.92
N GLN A 225 22.77 23.53 12.06
CA GLN A 225 21.64 24.12 11.32
C GLN A 225 20.32 23.91 12.03
N ARG A 226 19.47 24.94 12.03
CA ARG A 226 18.10 24.87 12.53
C ARG A 226 17.17 24.30 11.45
N LYS A 227 16.47 23.21 11.77
CA LYS A 227 15.48 22.56 10.91
C LYS A 227 14.09 22.76 11.53
N SER A 228 13.19 23.42 10.82
CA SER A 228 11.82 23.68 11.29
C SER A 228 10.99 22.39 11.35
N HIS A 229 9.93 22.40 12.17
CA HIS A 229 8.96 21.30 12.21
C HIS A 229 8.43 20.97 10.80
N GLY A 230 8.26 19.67 10.51
CA GLY A 230 7.77 19.15 9.24
C GLY A 230 8.83 19.04 8.14
N THR A 231 10.03 19.58 8.35
CA THR A 231 11.11 19.45 7.38
C THR A 231 11.65 18.02 7.36
N SER A 232 11.79 17.48 6.15
CA SER A 232 12.46 16.21 5.90
C SER A 232 13.79 16.46 5.21
N PHE A 233 14.83 15.73 5.61
CA PHE A 233 16.19 15.89 5.11
C PHE A 233 16.97 14.59 5.33
N ASN A 234 18.13 14.45 4.67
CA ASN A 234 18.97 13.28 4.84
C ASN A 234 20.13 13.59 5.79
N ILE A 235 20.43 12.65 6.68
CA ILE A 235 21.69 12.57 7.41
C ILE A 235 22.38 11.31 6.93
N ASP A 236 23.48 11.46 6.20
CA ASP A 236 24.13 10.39 5.44
C ASP A 236 23.12 9.69 4.50
N CYS A 237 22.90 8.39 4.70
CA CYS A 237 21.92 7.58 3.98
C CYS A 237 20.53 7.53 4.65
N ASN A 238 20.39 8.10 5.85
CA ASN A 238 19.16 8.05 6.62
C ASN A 238 18.25 9.23 6.29
N VAL A 239 16.98 8.92 6.03
CA VAL A 239 15.93 9.93 5.86
C VAL A 239 15.44 10.32 7.24
N CYS A 240 15.55 11.60 7.55
CA CYS A 240 15.16 12.20 8.83
C CYS A 240 14.06 13.23 8.63
N SER A 241 13.26 13.43 9.68
CA SER A 241 12.28 14.50 9.76
C SER A 241 12.34 15.15 11.14
N CYS A 242 12.20 16.48 11.15
CA CYS A 242 12.04 17.21 12.40
C CYS A 242 10.58 17.31 12.79
N PHE A 243 10.22 16.77 13.96
CA PHE A 243 8.88 16.84 14.49
C PHE A 243 8.90 17.50 15.86
N ALA A 244 8.57 18.80 15.89
CA ALA A 244 8.39 19.58 17.13
C ALA A 244 9.62 19.51 18.06
N GLY A 245 10.81 19.70 17.48
CA GLY A 245 12.09 19.61 18.17
C GLY A 245 12.66 18.19 18.30
N ASN A 246 11.87 17.15 18.03
CA ASN A 246 12.35 15.77 18.02
C ASN A 246 12.83 15.37 16.63
N LEU A 247 14.05 14.84 16.56
CA LEU A 247 14.62 14.30 15.32
C LEU A 247 14.19 12.84 15.17
N ILE A 248 13.46 12.52 14.10
CA ILE A 248 13.01 11.16 13.79
C ILE A 248 13.71 10.72 12.51
N CYS A 249 14.56 9.71 12.58
CA CYS A 249 15.34 9.21 11.44
C CYS A 249 15.07 7.73 11.17
N SER A 250 15.23 7.31 9.91
CA SER A 250 15.46 5.90 9.62
C SER A 250 16.75 5.43 10.31
N THR A 251 16.79 4.16 10.69
CA THR A 251 17.89 3.58 11.48
C THR A 251 18.77 2.66 10.64
N ARG A 252 19.14 3.05 9.43
CA ARG A 252 20.05 2.26 8.60
C ARG A 252 21.50 2.55 8.99
N GLN A 253 22.34 1.53 9.01
CA GLN A 253 23.78 1.75 9.03
C GLN A 253 24.18 2.32 7.66
N CYS A 254 24.94 3.41 7.65
CA CYS A 254 25.41 4.02 6.41
C CYS A 254 26.87 3.65 6.19
N LEU A 255 27.17 3.02 5.05
CA LEU A 255 28.54 2.82 4.60
C LEU A 255 29.04 4.08 3.89
N ASN A 256 30.31 4.41 4.08
CA ASN A 256 30.99 5.50 3.38
C ASN A 256 32.31 5.01 2.76
N GLU A 257 33.02 5.88 2.05
CA GLU A 257 34.31 5.53 1.43
C GLU A 257 35.38 5.16 2.48
N HIS A 258 35.26 5.68 3.70
CA HIS A 258 36.14 5.39 4.82
C HIS A 258 35.76 4.13 5.61
N SER A 259 34.64 3.46 5.29
CA SER A 259 34.25 2.24 5.99
C SER A 259 35.32 1.15 5.82
N SER A 260 35.52 0.34 6.84
CA SER A 260 36.50 -0.76 6.80
C SER A 260 36.03 -1.89 5.87
N ALA A 261 36.95 -2.78 5.47
CA ALA A 261 36.59 -3.97 4.71
C ALA A 261 35.67 -4.90 5.54
N GLU A 262 35.88 -4.95 6.85
CA GLU A 262 35.05 -5.69 7.79
C GLU A 262 33.63 -5.12 7.89
N GLU A 263 33.48 -3.79 8.00
CA GLU A 263 32.17 -3.12 8.02
C GLU A 263 31.38 -3.39 6.75
N ARG A 264 32.04 -3.33 5.58
CA ARG A 264 31.40 -3.65 4.30
C ARG A 264 30.96 -5.10 4.21
N ARG A 265 31.70 -6.03 4.82
CA ARG A 265 31.34 -7.47 4.88
C ARG A 265 30.18 -7.74 5.84
N MET A 266 30.11 -7.02 6.95
CA MET A 266 29.07 -7.17 7.97
C MET A 266 27.80 -6.38 7.67
N PHE A 267 27.79 -5.60 6.58
CA PHE A 267 26.65 -4.80 6.19
C PHE A 267 25.52 -5.67 5.61
N THR A 268 24.40 -5.72 6.31
CA THR A 268 23.24 -6.53 5.91
C THR A 268 22.20 -5.73 5.14
N GLY A 269 22.28 -4.39 5.16
CA GLY A 269 21.26 -3.50 4.59
C GLY A 269 19.93 -3.46 5.36
N LEU A 270 19.79 -4.24 6.43
CA LEU A 270 18.61 -4.24 7.30
C LEU A 270 18.68 -3.11 8.34
N PRO A 271 17.53 -2.67 8.89
CA PRO A 271 17.50 -1.70 9.98
C PRO A 271 18.43 -2.10 11.13
N CYS A 272 19.17 -1.14 11.66
CA CYS A 272 20.20 -1.30 12.69
C CYS A 272 21.28 -2.37 12.38
N ASN A 273 21.50 -2.67 11.10
CA ASN A 273 22.42 -3.70 10.62
C ASN A 273 22.18 -5.08 11.26
N CYS A 274 20.91 -5.39 11.52
CA CYS A 274 20.54 -6.70 12.04
C CYS A 274 20.87 -7.81 11.03
N ALA A 275 21.21 -8.99 11.53
CA ALA A 275 21.34 -10.19 10.71
C ALA A 275 20.02 -10.50 9.97
N ASP A 276 20.14 -11.12 8.80
CA ASP A 276 19.03 -11.56 7.95
C ASP A 276 18.39 -12.89 8.43
N GLN A 277 18.87 -13.43 9.56
CA GLN A 277 18.30 -14.62 10.16
C GLN A 277 16.89 -14.39 10.67
N PHE A 278 15.94 -15.17 10.17
CA PHE A 278 14.55 -15.14 10.58
C PHE A 278 14.32 -15.94 11.87
N VAL A 279 14.33 -15.25 13.01
CA VAL A 279 14.04 -15.80 14.34
C VAL A 279 12.97 -14.92 14.99
N PRO A 280 11.68 -15.13 14.65
CA PRO A 280 10.65 -14.14 14.91
C PRO A 280 10.39 -13.95 16.40
N VAL A 281 9.98 -12.74 16.75
CA VAL A 281 9.50 -12.39 18.09
C VAL A 281 8.13 -11.71 17.99
N CYS A 282 7.28 -11.95 18.98
CA CYS A 282 5.98 -11.30 19.09
C CYS A 282 6.08 -10.16 20.09
N GLY A 283 5.86 -8.93 19.62
CA GLY A 283 5.79 -7.75 20.49
C GLY A 283 4.47 -7.64 21.24
N GLN A 284 4.46 -6.95 22.38
CA GLN A 284 3.25 -6.65 23.15
C GLN A 284 2.20 -5.85 22.37
N ASN A 285 2.61 -5.20 21.28
CA ASN A 285 1.72 -4.52 20.34
C ASN A 285 1.04 -5.47 19.33
N GLY A 286 1.19 -6.79 19.48
CA GLY A 286 0.62 -7.80 18.59
C GLY A 286 1.31 -7.94 17.24
N ARG A 287 2.43 -7.23 17.02
CA ARG A 287 3.20 -7.30 15.78
C ARG A 287 4.29 -8.37 15.88
N THR A 288 4.40 -9.20 14.84
CA THR A 288 5.54 -10.11 14.68
C THR A 288 6.70 -9.36 14.02
N TYR A 289 7.87 -9.42 14.65
CA TYR A 289 9.13 -8.88 14.14
C TYR A 289 10.02 -10.02 13.64
N PRO A 290 10.75 -9.85 12.52
CA PRO A 290 11.60 -10.90 11.95
C PRO A 290 12.70 -11.41 12.89
N SER A 291 13.17 -10.55 13.80
CA SER A 291 14.17 -10.90 14.80
C SER A 291 14.08 -10.00 16.04
N ALA A 292 14.63 -10.48 17.16
CA ALA A 292 14.80 -9.67 18.37
C ALA A 292 15.64 -8.40 18.13
N CYS A 293 16.63 -8.47 17.22
CA CYS A 293 17.41 -7.31 16.83
C CYS A 293 16.53 -6.23 16.17
N ILE A 294 15.66 -6.62 15.24
CA ILE A 294 14.74 -5.68 14.58
C ILE A 294 13.70 -5.13 15.57
N ALA A 295 13.20 -5.93 16.51
CA ALA A 295 12.31 -5.46 17.56
C ALA A 295 12.96 -4.37 18.42
N ARG A 296 14.21 -4.59 18.87
CA ARG A 296 14.99 -3.58 19.59
C ARG A 296 15.29 -2.35 18.76
N CYS A 297 15.59 -2.54 17.48
CA CYS A 297 15.86 -1.45 16.53
C CYS A 297 14.69 -0.47 16.42
N VAL A 298 13.45 -0.96 16.54
CA VAL A 298 12.24 -0.10 16.52
C VAL A 298 11.82 0.38 17.91
N GLY A 299 12.65 0.16 18.94
CA GLY A 299 12.45 0.71 20.28
C GLY A 299 11.77 -0.22 21.29
N LEU A 300 11.55 -1.51 20.98
CA LEU A 300 11.04 -2.45 21.96
C LEU A 300 12.15 -2.89 22.92
N GLN A 301 11.83 -2.98 24.21
CA GLN A 301 12.67 -3.58 25.24
C GLN A 301 12.50 -5.11 25.28
N ASP A 302 13.45 -5.83 25.85
CA ASP A 302 13.43 -7.31 25.91
C ASP A 302 12.22 -7.87 26.68
N ASN A 303 11.61 -7.09 27.60
CA ASN A 303 10.37 -7.46 28.29
C ASN A 303 9.10 -7.14 27.50
N GLN A 304 9.22 -6.45 26.36
CA GLN A 304 8.12 -6.04 25.49
C GLN A 304 7.92 -6.97 24.28
N PHE A 305 8.70 -8.05 24.19
CA PHE A 305 8.49 -9.10 23.21
C PHE A 305 8.93 -10.45 23.75
N GLU A 306 8.47 -11.53 23.12
CA GLU A 306 8.96 -12.87 23.42
C GLU A 306 9.06 -13.69 22.14
N PHE A 307 9.92 -14.71 22.15
CA PHE A 307 10.20 -15.54 20.98
C PHE A 307 8.96 -16.22 20.39
N GLY A 308 8.99 -16.42 19.07
CA GLY A 308 7.89 -16.95 18.27
C GLY A 308 7.04 -15.86 17.62
N SER A 309 6.28 -16.24 16.60
CA SER A 309 5.36 -15.33 15.92
C SER A 309 4.11 -15.07 16.76
N CYS A 310 3.45 -13.93 16.58
CA CYS A 310 2.21 -13.64 17.32
C CYS A 310 1.08 -14.61 16.97
N ILE A 311 1.05 -15.12 15.74
CA ILE A 311 0.05 -16.10 15.31
C ILE A 311 0.18 -17.46 16.01
N SER A 312 1.40 -17.83 16.43
CA SER A 312 1.64 -19.11 17.15
C SER A 312 1.34 -19.01 18.64
N LYS A 313 1.07 -17.80 19.17
CA LYS A 313 0.73 -17.60 20.56
C LYS A 313 -0.78 -17.58 20.72
N ASP A 314 -1.28 -18.42 21.62
CA ASP A 314 -2.67 -18.38 22.02
C ASP A 314 -2.85 -17.35 23.15
N PRO A 315 -3.51 -16.20 22.89
CA PRO A 315 -3.74 -15.18 23.90
C PRO A 315 -4.71 -15.64 25.00
N CYS A 316 -5.36 -16.80 24.82
CA CYS A 316 -6.26 -17.42 25.77
C CYS A 316 -5.62 -18.56 26.58
N ASN A 317 -4.31 -18.77 26.48
CA ASN A 317 -3.59 -19.78 27.25
C ASN A 317 -2.33 -19.18 27.93
N PRO A 318 -2.29 -19.09 29.28
CA PRO A 318 -3.35 -19.45 30.22
C PRO A 318 -4.57 -18.51 30.09
N ASN A 319 -5.76 -19.01 30.43
CA ASN A 319 -7.01 -18.25 30.26
C ASN A 319 -7.01 -16.95 31.10
N PRO A 320 -6.98 -15.76 30.46
CA PRO A 320 -6.94 -14.48 31.17
C PRO A 320 -8.31 -14.06 31.72
N CYS A 321 -9.39 -14.74 31.32
CA CYS A 321 -10.76 -14.37 31.68
C CYS A 321 -11.24 -15.06 32.98
N THR A 322 -12.24 -14.47 33.62
CA THR A 322 -12.89 -15.04 34.81
C THR A 322 -13.65 -16.34 34.49
N LYS A 323 -13.98 -17.17 35.51
CA LYS A 323 -14.65 -18.48 35.33
C LYS A 323 -15.99 -18.43 34.57
N ASN A 324 -16.71 -17.31 34.66
CA ASN A 324 -18.02 -17.12 33.99
C ASN A 324 -17.89 -16.53 32.59
N GLN A 325 -16.66 -16.25 32.15
CA GLN A 325 -16.35 -15.72 30.84
C GLN A 325 -15.60 -16.78 30.02
N ARG A 326 -15.67 -16.63 28.71
CA ARG A 326 -14.88 -17.36 27.73
C ARG A 326 -13.91 -16.38 27.11
N CYS A 327 -12.64 -16.77 27.03
CA CYS A 327 -11.65 -16.04 26.27
C CYS A 327 -11.80 -16.34 24.78
N ILE A 328 -11.80 -15.28 23.97
CA ILE A 328 -11.80 -15.32 22.51
C ILE A 328 -10.52 -14.65 22.02
N PRO A 329 -9.69 -15.33 21.21
CA PRO A 329 -8.56 -14.69 20.55
C PRO A 329 -9.01 -13.54 19.64
N LYS A 330 -8.38 -12.38 19.81
CA LYS A 330 -8.61 -11.15 19.05
C LYS A 330 -7.26 -10.57 18.63
N GLN A 331 -6.57 -11.30 17.76
CA GLN A 331 -5.25 -10.89 17.26
C GLN A 331 -5.36 -9.55 16.52
N GLN A 332 -4.59 -8.57 16.95
CA GLN A 332 -4.59 -7.23 16.37
C GLN A 332 -3.24 -6.55 16.55
N VAL A 333 -2.85 -5.73 15.58
CA VAL A 333 -1.65 -4.90 15.68
C VAL A 333 -2.04 -3.51 16.15
N CYS A 334 -1.50 -3.08 17.28
CA CYS A 334 -1.73 -1.74 17.82
C CYS A 334 -0.57 -0.82 17.48
N LEU A 335 -0.88 0.36 16.97
CA LEU A 335 0.12 1.35 16.54
C LEU A 335 0.59 2.25 17.68
N THR A 336 -0.13 2.27 18.81
CA THR A 336 0.18 3.10 19.98
C THR A 336 0.51 2.23 21.19
N SER A 337 1.53 2.65 21.93
CA SER A 337 1.90 2.09 23.24
C SER A 337 1.27 2.86 24.39
N PHE A 338 0.35 3.78 24.11
CA PHE A 338 -0.33 4.57 25.14
C PHE A 338 -1.14 3.62 26.02
N GLU A 339 -0.79 3.58 27.31
CA GLU A 339 -1.31 2.58 28.27
C GLU A 339 -2.85 2.57 28.34
N LYS A 340 -3.51 3.72 28.10
CA LYS A 340 -4.99 3.79 28.09
C LYS A 340 -5.62 3.08 26.88
N PHE A 341 -4.87 2.84 25.81
CA PHE A 341 -5.31 2.15 24.58
C PHE A 341 -4.68 0.76 24.46
N GLY A 342 -4.45 0.08 25.59
CA GLY A 342 -3.75 -1.21 25.66
C GLY A 342 -4.12 -2.21 24.56
N CYS A 343 -3.14 -3.01 24.14
CA CYS A 343 -3.28 -3.88 22.96
C CYS A 343 -3.81 -5.28 23.30
N SER A 344 -5.04 -5.38 23.82
CA SER A 344 -5.61 -6.67 24.21
C SER A 344 -5.69 -7.62 23.01
N GLN A 345 -4.94 -8.72 23.05
CA GLN A 345 -4.98 -9.78 22.03
C GLN A 345 -6.14 -10.76 22.24
N HIS A 346 -7.00 -10.52 23.23
CA HIS A 346 -8.16 -11.34 23.54
C HIS A 346 -9.36 -10.48 23.93
N GLU A 347 -10.53 -11.12 23.93
CA GLU A 347 -11.78 -10.57 24.41
C GLU A 347 -12.46 -11.57 25.35
N CYS A 348 -12.91 -11.11 26.52
CA CYS A 348 -13.61 -11.93 27.50
C CYS A 348 -15.12 -11.76 27.33
N VAL A 349 -15.79 -12.76 26.76
CA VAL A 349 -17.24 -12.73 26.57
C VAL A 349 -17.95 -13.58 27.64
N PRO A 350 -19.09 -13.15 28.19
CA PRO A 350 -19.92 -14.00 29.05
C PRO A 350 -20.34 -15.29 28.36
N ARG A 351 -20.39 -16.41 29.10
CA ARG A 351 -20.76 -17.73 28.56
C ARG A 351 -22.22 -17.84 28.10
N GLN A 352 -23.10 -16.97 28.59
CA GLN A 352 -24.50 -16.90 28.20
C GLN A 352 -24.69 -15.65 27.34
N PHE A 353 -24.74 -15.84 26.03
CA PHE A 353 -25.05 -14.78 25.06
C PHE A 353 -26.04 -15.29 24.03
N ASN A 354 -27.01 -14.45 23.65
CA ASN A 354 -27.79 -14.65 22.44
C ASN A 354 -26.95 -14.17 21.26
N CYS A 355 -26.66 -15.06 20.32
CA CYS A 355 -25.87 -14.74 19.13
C CYS A 355 -26.71 -14.08 18.01
N ASP A 356 -27.59 -13.11 18.37
CA ASP A 356 -28.45 -12.35 17.44
C ASP A 356 -27.66 -11.31 16.61
N GLN A 357 -26.43 -11.65 16.23
CA GLN A 357 -25.50 -10.77 15.50
C GLN A 357 -25.61 -10.95 13.98
N LEU A 358 -25.22 -9.89 13.25
CA LEU A 358 -25.03 -9.93 11.79
C LEU A 358 -24.26 -11.19 11.35
N ARG A 359 -24.69 -11.80 10.24
CA ARG A 359 -24.00 -12.95 9.64
C ARG A 359 -22.61 -12.51 9.17
N ASP A 360 -21.58 -13.03 9.81
CA ASP A 360 -20.16 -12.82 9.49
C ASP A 360 -19.48 -14.19 9.48
N PRO A 361 -19.59 -14.94 8.37
CA PRO A 361 -19.29 -16.36 8.35
C PRO A 361 -17.85 -16.64 8.78
N VAL A 362 -17.66 -17.75 9.47
CA VAL A 362 -16.35 -18.23 9.92
C VAL A 362 -16.25 -19.73 9.68
N CYS A 363 -15.05 -20.19 9.36
CA CYS A 363 -14.77 -21.59 9.17
C CYS A 363 -13.99 -22.13 10.37
N ASP A 364 -14.42 -23.27 10.92
CA ASP A 364 -13.65 -23.98 11.96
C ASP A 364 -12.53 -24.85 11.36
N THR A 365 -11.73 -25.45 12.23
CA THR A 365 -10.63 -26.35 11.84
C THR A 365 -11.09 -27.67 11.22
N ASP A 366 -12.38 -28.00 11.33
CA ASP A 366 -13.00 -29.21 10.77
C ASP A 366 -13.73 -28.91 9.45
N ASN A 367 -13.48 -27.73 8.86
CA ASN A 367 -14.13 -27.21 7.66
C ASN A 367 -15.66 -27.06 7.78
N MET A 368 -16.16 -26.80 8.98
CA MET A 368 -17.57 -26.47 9.21
C MET A 368 -17.77 -24.96 9.28
N GLU A 369 -18.73 -24.46 8.50
CA GLU A 369 -19.09 -23.04 8.46
C GLU A 369 -20.08 -22.70 9.58
N TYR A 370 -19.88 -21.55 10.22
CA TYR A 370 -20.79 -20.97 11.21
C TYR A 370 -21.23 -19.58 10.77
N SER A 371 -22.45 -19.19 11.15
CA SER A 371 -23.06 -17.92 10.72
C SER A 371 -22.30 -16.70 11.22
N ASN A 372 -21.72 -16.79 12.41
CA ASN A 372 -20.84 -15.79 12.98
C ASN A 372 -19.91 -16.42 14.02
N LEU A 373 -18.88 -15.66 14.39
CA LEU A 373 -17.90 -16.09 15.39
C LEU A 373 -18.54 -16.45 16.75
N CYS A 374 -19.64 -15.80 17.13
CA CYS A 374 -20.40 -16.12 18.34
C CYS A 374 -20.97 -17.54 18.30
N THR A 375 -21.63 -17.94 17.21
CA THR A 375 -22.21 -19.29 17.05
C THR A 375 -21.14 -20.39 17.01
N LEU A 376 -19.99 -20.14 16.35
CA LEU A 376 -18.84 -21.04 16.38
C LEU A 376 -18.38 -21.30 17.81
N TYR A 377 -18.22 -20.24 18.59
CA TYR A 377 -17.80 -20.37 19.98
C TYR A 377 -18.89 -20.97 20.87
N GLN A 378 -20.16 -20.66 20.66
CA GLN A 378 -21.27 -21.32 21.39
C GLN A 378 -21.21 -22.85 21.21
N LYS A 379 -20.77 -23.33 20.05
CA LYS A 379 -20.56 -24.75 19.74
C LYS A 379 -19.24 -25.34 20.23
N GLY A 380 -18.41 -24.55 20.92
CA GLY A 380 -17.16 -25.04 21.51
C GLY A 380 -16.03 -25.26 20.51
N LYS A 381 -16.14 -24.71 19.30
CA LYS A 381 -15.19 -24.93 18.20
C LYS A 381 -14.12 -23.85 18.15
N ASN A 382 -13.06 -24.11 17.38
CA ASN A 382 -11.94 -23.19 17.17
C ASN A 382 -12.01 -22.65 15.75
N VAL A 383 -11.83 -21.34 15.59
CA VAL A 383 -11.82 -20.71 14.27
C VAL A 383 -10.53 -21.07 13.53
N SER A 384 -10.65 -21.51 12.28
CA SER A 384 -9.51 -21.64 11.36
C SER A 384 -9.26 -20.31 10.64
N TYR A 385 -10.29 -19.72 10.04
CA TYR A 385 -10.22 -18.41 9.40
C TYR A 385 -11.60 -17.75 9.36
N LYS A 386 -11.61 -16.43 9.14
CA LYS A 386 -12.84 -15.65 8.93
C LYS A 386 -13.21 -15.64 7.45
N GLY A 387 -14.49 -15.81 7.16
CA GLY A 387 -15.04 -16.01 5.83
C GLY A 387 -15.78 -17.36 5.72
N PRO A 388 -16.53 -17.55 4.62
CA PRO A 388 -17.14 -18.84 4.31
C PRO A 388 -16.08 -19.92 4.13
N CYS A 389 -16.43 -21.17 4.47
CA CYS A 389 -15.50 -22.28 4.27
C CYS A 389 -15.20 -22.47 2.79
N GLN A 390 -13.93 -22.48 2.44
CA GLN A 390 -13.43 -22.86 1.12
C GLN A 390 -13.49 -24.39 1.01
N VAL A 391 -14.05 -24.88 -0.10
CA VAL A 391 -14.23 -26.31 -0.39
C VAL A 391 -12.93 -26.93 -0.90
#